data_AF-A0A0F9VT00-F1
#
_entry.id   AF-A0A0F9VT00-F1
#
_cell.length_a   1.000
_cell.length_b   1.000
_cell.length_c   1.000
_cell.angle_alpha   90.00
_cell.angle_beta   90.00
_cell.angle_gamma   90.00
#
_symmetry.space_group_name_H-M   'P 1'
#
loop_
_entity.id
_entity.type
_entity.pdbx_description
1 polymer ?
#
loop_
_entity_poly.entity_id
_entity_poly.type
_entity_poly.pdbx_seq_one_letter_code
_entity_poly.pdbx_strand_id
1 'polypeptide(L)' 'MKVIETLNDSAVLACSKDELLIFHSALNEICNGIDLFEFETRIGAGRGVVNDLLLEVSLILDGLEQS' A
#
# COMPACT_ATOMS: atom_id res chain seq x y z
N MET A 1 -8.20 8.29 6.85
CA MET A 1 -7.47 8.80 5.68
C MET A 1 -8.21 10.01 5.18
N LYS A 2 -7.48 11.08 4.89
CA LYS A 2 -8.03 12.34 4.37
C LYS A 2 -7.15 12.84 3.23
N VAL A 3 -7.76 13.29 2.14
CA VAL A 3 -7.05 13.97 1.05
C VAL A 3 -6.62 15.36 1.53
N ILE A 4 -5.33 15.64 1.41
CA ILE A 4 -4.74 16.95 1.70
C ILE A 4 -4.64 17.78 0.41
N GLU A 5 -4.16 17.16 -0.66
CA GLU A 5 -3.96 17.79 -1.96
C GLU A 5 -4.13 16.76 -3.09
N THR A 6 -4.56 17.22 -4.26
CA THR A 6 -4.61 16.43 -5.51
C THR A 6 -3.91 17.21 -6.62
N LEU A 7 -3.02 16.56 -7.36
CA LEU A 7 -2.28 17.16 -8.46
C LEU A 7 -2.24 16.20 -9.65
N ASN A 8 -2.98 16.52 -10.71
CA ASN A 8 -3.15 15.67 -11.90
C ASN A 8 -3.41 14.20 -11.53
N ASP A 9 -2.39 13.33 -11.69
CA ASP A 9 -2.43 11.88 -11.44
C ASP A 9 -1.89 11.47 -10.05
N SER A 10 -1.83 12.40 -9.10
CA SER A 10 -1.29 12.15 -7.76
C SER A 10 -2.14 12.79 -6.66
N ALA A 11 -2.06 12.23 -5.46
CA ALA A 11 -2.72 12.77 -4.28
C ALA A 11 -1.81 12.65 -3.05
N VAL A 12 -1.86 13.67 -2.19
CA VAL A 12 -1.24 13.65 -0.86
C VAL A 12 -2.32 13.27 0.15
N LEU A 13 -2.09 12.19 0.88
CA LEU A 13 -3.05 11.63 1.83
C LEU A 13 -2.49 11.72 3.25
N ALA A 14 -3.30 12.24 4.18
CA ALA A 14 -3.04 12.09 5.59
C ALA A 14 -3.68 10.79 6.08
N CYS A 15 -2.87 9.93 6.68
CA CYS A 15 -3.25 8.61 7.18
C CYS A 15 -2.79 8.46 8.63
N SER A 16 -3.57 7.76 9.43
CA SER A 16 -3.11 7.29 10.74
C SER A 16 -2.20 6.06 10.60
N LYS A 17 -1.41 5.77 11.64
CA LYS A 17 -0.60 4.53 11.71
C LYS A 17 -1.47 3.29 11.52
N ASP A 18 -2.62 3.24 12.18
CA ASP A 18 -3.53 2.08 12.10
C ASP A 18 -4.07 1.85 10.69
N GLU A 19 -4.42 2.93 9.99
CA GLU A 19 -4.84 2.83 8.59
C GLU A 19 -3.72 2.31 7.69
N LEU A 20 -2.49 2.79 7.91
CA LEU A 20 -1.33 2.34 7.16
C LEU A 20 -0.99 0.86 7.44
N LEU A 21 -1.18 0.39 8.68
CA LEU A 21 -1.05 -1.02 9.05
C LEU A 21 -2.10 -1.90 8.33
N ILE A 22 -3.33 -1.39 8.15
CA ILE A 22 -4.36 -2.09 7.37
C ILE A 22 -3.91 -2.22 5.91
N PHE A 23 -3.40 -1.14 5.29
CA PHE A 23 -2.89 -1.18 3.92
C PHE A 23 -1.72 -2.15 3.77
N HIS A 24 -0.75 -2.10 4.68
CA HIS A 24 0.37 -3.04 4.71
C HIS A 24 -0.10 -4.49 4.77
N SER A 25 -1.02 -4.80 5.69
CA SER A 25 -1.54 -6.17 5.87
C SER A 25 -2.29 -6.65 4.63
N ALA A 26 -3.12 -5.80 4.03
CA ALA A 26 -3.84 -6.13 2.81
C ALA A 26 -2.89 -6.38 1.62
N LEU A 27 -1.90 -5.51 1.42
CA LEU A 27 -0.89 -5.67 0.37
C LEU A 27 -0.05 -6.94 0.59
N ASN A 28 0.34 -7.22 1.83
CA ASN A 28 1.09 -8.42 2.18
C ASN A 28 0.27 -9.69 1.90
N GLU A 29 -1.01 -9.72 2.25
CA GLU A 29 -1.88 -10.86 1.92
C GLU A 29 -2.00 -11.05 0.40
N ILE A 30 -2.29 -9.97 -0.34
CA ILE A 30 -2.38 -10.02 -1.81
C ILE A 30 -1.07 -10.58 -2.42
N CYS A 31 0.08 -10.13 -1.94
CA CYS A 31 1.38 -10.52 -2.48
C CYS A 31 1.86 -11.90 -2.01
N ASN A 32 1.55 -12.31 -0.79
CA ASN A 32 2.20 -13.45 -0.13
C ASN A 32 1.23 -14.44 0.55
N GLY A 33 0.06 -13.98 0.99
CA GLY A 33 -0.87 -14.76 1.81
C GLY A 33 -1.96 -15.48 1.02
N ILE A 34 -2.29 -15.00 -0.19
CA ILE A 34 -3.28 -15.63 -1.05
C ILE A 34 -2.75 -15.90 -2.47
N ASP A 35 -3.09 -17.08 -2.99
CA ASP A 35 -2.88 -17.39 -4.40
C ASP A 35 -4.01 -16.76 -5.23
N LEU A 36 -3.64 -15.77 -6.05
CA LEU A 36 -4.58 -14.99 -6.86
C LEU A 36 -4.39 -15.37 -8.33
N PHE A 37 -5.36 -16.12 -8.86
CA PHE A 37 -5.50 -16.28 -10.30
C PHE A 37 -5.80 -14.92 -10.95
N GLU A 38 -5.23 -14.67 -12.14
CA GLU A 38 -5.39 -13.39 -12.87
C GLU A 38 -5.05 -12.17 -12.00
N PHE A 39 -3.93 -12.25 -11.27
CA PHE A 39 -3.49 -11.21 -10.33
C PHE A 39 -3.57 -9.79 -10.90
N GLU A 40 -3.00 -9.57 -12.08
CA GLU A 40 -2.95 -8.24 -12.70
C GLU A 40 -4.34 -7.69 -13.01
N THR A 41 -5.26 -8.53 -13.48
CA THR A 41 -6.64 -8.11 -13.77
C THR A 41 -7.43 -7.80 -12.51
N ARG A 42 -7.21 -8.57 -11.43
CA ARG A 42 -7.95 -8.41 -10.16
C ARG A 42 -7.44 -7.25 -9.32
N ILE A 43 -6.13 -7.01 -9.33
CA ILE A 43 -5.50 -5.93 -8.56
C ILE A 43 -5.38 -4.65 -9.39
N GLY A 44 -5.38 -4.75 -10.72
CA GLY A 44 -5.16 -3.63 -11.64
C GLY A 44 -3.68 -3.27 -11.83
N ALA A 45 -2.77 -4.10 -11.32
CA ALA A 45 -1.33 -3.91 -11.43
C ALA A 45 -0.57 -5.24 -11.37
N GLY A 46 0.57 -5.32 -12.05
CA GLY A 46 1.46 -6.46 -11.98
C GLY A 46 2.04 -6.66 -10.57
N ARG A 47 2.32 -7.91 -10.20
CA ARG A 47 2.79 -8.26 -8.85
C ARG A 47 4.05 -7.51 -8.41
N GLY A 48 4.95 -7.19 -9.33
CA GLY A 48 6.14 -6.36 -9.04
C GLY A 48 5.76 -4.98 -8.49
N VAL A 49 4.83 -4.27 -9.16
CA VAL A 49 4.37 -2.94 -8.75
C VAL A 49 3.71 -2.98 -7.37
N VAL A 50 2.92 -4.02 -7.09
CA VAL A 50 2.25 -4.17 -5.79
C VAL A 50 3.26 -4.50 -4.68
N ASN A 51 4.30 -5.27 -4.99
CA ASN A 51 5.41 -5.52 -4.07
C ASN A 51 6.22 -4.25 -3.77
N ASP A 52 6.50 -3.44 -4.78
CA ASP A 52 7.19 -2.16 -4.59
C ASP A 52 6.35 -1.24 -3.68
N LEU A 53 5.03 -1.19 -3.88
CA LEU A 53 4.12 -0.44 -3.02
C LEU A 53 4.09 -0.98 -1.58
N LEU A 54 4.11 -2.31 -1.39
CA LEU A 54 4.21 -2.92 -0.07
C LEU A 54 5.49 -2.49 0.65
N LEU A 55 6.64 -2.51 -0.05
CA LEU A 55 7.93 -2.08 0.51
C LEU A 55 7.91 -0.61 0.94
N GLU A 56 7.38 0.29 0.11
CA GLU A 56 7.23 1.71 0.44
C GLU A 56 6.38 1.90 1.71
N VAL A 57 5.26 1.18 1.81
CA VAL A 57 4.39 1.23 3.00
C VAL A 57 5.12 0.70 4.25
N SER A 58 5.88 -0.39 4.13
CA SER A 58 6.69 -0.92 5.23
C SER A 58 7.73 0.10 5.72
N LEU A 59 8.44 0.77 4.80
CA LEU A 59 9.44 1.78 5.16
C LEU A 59 8.82 2.99 5.90
N ILE A 60 7.63 3.42 5.48
CA ILE A 60 6.91 4.51 6.17
C ILE A 60 6.52 4.07 7.59
N LEU A 61 6.02 2.84 7.76
CA LEU A 61 5.67 2.30 9.08
C LEU A 61 6.90 2.23 9.99
N ASP A 62 8.01 1.69 9.49
CA ASP A 62 9.28 1.59 10.24
C ASP A 62 9.77 2.97 10.71
N GLY A 63 9.60 4.01 9.88
CA GLY A 63 9.92 5.39 10.25
C GLY A 63 9.03 5.93 11.38
N LEU A 64 7.74 5.59 11.39
CA LEU A 64 6.79 5.99 12.44
C LEU A 64 7.05 5.29 13.78
N GLU A 65 7.66 4.10 13.79
CA GLU A 65 8.00 3.39 15.03
C GLU A 65 9.26 3.93 15.72
N GLN A 66 10.12 4.61 14.96
CA GLN A 66 11.35 5.24 15.45
C GLN A 66 11.14 6.70 15.90
N SER A 67 9.91 7.21 15.79
CA SER A 67 9.50 8.59 16.09
C SER A 67 8.90 8.72 17.49
#